data_AF-A0A1Z4GCV4-F1
#
_entry.id   AF-A0A1Z4GCV4-F1
#
_cell.length_a   1.000
_cell.length_b   1.000
_cell.length_c   1.000
_cell.angle_alpha   90.00
_cell.angle_beta   90.00
_cell.angle_gamma   90.00
#
_symmetry.space_group_name_H-M   'P 1'
#
loop_
_entity.id
_entity.type
_entity.pdbx_description
1 polymer ?
#
loop_
_entity_poly.entity_id
_entity_poly.type
_entity_poly.pdbx_seq_one_letter_code
_entity_poly.pdbx_strand_id
1 'polypeptide(L)' 'MQTSSVGLEQAREALNIARIRYQAGVGTQTEVIEAENDLTRAEGNRVTAILDYNRALANLQRAVSARASR' A
#
# COMPACT_ATOMS: atom_id res chain seq x y z
N MET A 1 -2.22 -0.05 9.11
CA MET A 1 -2.63 -1.14 8.19
C MET A 1 -3.89 -0.80 7.41
N GLN A 2 -4.97 -0.32 8.04
CA GLN A 2 -6.21 0.03 7.34
C GLN A 2 -6.03 1.13 6.28
N THR A 3 -5.23 2.16 6.56
CA THR A 3 -4.96 3.24 5.60
C THR A 3 -4.18 2.76 4.37
N SER A 4 -3.18 1.88 4.56
CA SER A 4 -2.40 1.33 3.44
C SER A 4 -3.20 0.34 2.59
N SER A 5 -4.19 -0.35 3.17
CA SER A 5 -5.10 -1.19 2.37
C SER A 5 -6.09 -0.36 1.56
N VAL A 6 -6.66 0.70 2.16
CA VAL A 6 -7.57 1.62 1.45
C VAL A 6 -6.84 2.32 0.29
N GLY A 7 -5.63 2.84 0.53
CA GLY A 7 -4.84 3.46 -0.54
C GLY A 7 -4.47 2.49 -1.67
N LEU A 8 -4.26 1.21 -1.35
CA LEU A 8 -4.02 0.18 -2.35
C LEU A 8 -5.24 -0.08 -3.23
N GLU A 9 -6.43 -0.20 -2.64
CA GLU A 9 -7.68 -0.40 -3.39
C GLU A 9 -7.98 0.81 -4.27
N GLN A 10 -7.81 2.02 -3.77
CA GLN A 10 -7.97 3.25 -4.54
C GLN A 10 -7.03 3.29 -5.75
N ALA A 11 -5.75 2.92 -5.58
CA ALA A 11 -4.80 2.92 -6.68
C ALA A 11 -5.13 1.84 -7.75
N ARG A 12 -5.67 0.68 -7.33
CA ARG A 12 -6.16 -0.35 -8.28
C ARG A 12 -7.34 0.16 -9.11
N GLU A 13 -8.30 0.82 -8.46
CA GLU A 13 -9.46 1.36 -9.16
C GLU A 13 -9.08 2.53 -10.09
N ALA A 14 -8.16 3.40 -9.65
CA ALA A 14 -7.62 4.46 -10.50
C ALA A 14 -6.96 3.91 -11.76
N LEU A 15 -6.15 2.84 -11.63
CA LEU A 15 -5.56 2.16 -12.79
C LEU A 15 -6.62 1.54 -13.71
N ASN A 16 -7.66 0.93 -13.14
CA ASN A 16 -8.77 0.38 -13.92
C ASN A 16 -9.46 1.47 -14.75
N ILE A 17 -9.80 2.59 -14.13
CA ILE A 17 -10.42 3.74 -14.81
C ILE A 17 -9.50 4.31 -15.89
N ALA A 18 -8.20 4.47 -15.61
CA ALA A 18 -7.22 4.97 -16.58
C ALA A 18 -7.14 4.08 -17.82
N ARG A 19 -7.13 2.75 -17.63
CA ARG A 19 -7.13 1.78 -18.74
C ARG A 19 -8.41 1.86 -19.57
N ILE A 20 -9.57 1.98 -18.94
CA ILE A 20 -10.85 2.13 -19.64
C ILE A 20 -10.86 3.42 -20.47
N ARG A 21 -10.43 4.54 -19.90
CA ARG A 21 -10.34 5.83 -20.60
C ARG A 21 -9.40 5.77 -21.80
N TYR A 22 -8.23 5.15 -21.63
CA TYR A 22 -7.28 4.96 -22.72
C TYR A 22 -7.86 4.09 -23.85
N GLN A 23 -8.50 2.97 -23.51
CA GLN A 23 -9.15 2.08 -24.49
C GLN A 23 -10.29 2.77 -25.24
N ALA A 24 -11.03 3.66 -24.56
CA ALA A 24 -12.08 4.47 -25.17
C ALA A 24 -11.55 5.67 -25.98
N GLY A 25 -10.24 5.89 -26.03
CA GLY A 25 -9.61 7.00 -26.76
C GLY A 25 -9.78 8.38 -26.10
N VAL A 26 -10.28 8.43 -24.86
CA VAL A 26 -10.50 9.67 -24.08
C VAL A 26 -9.44 9.88 -22.99
N GLY A 27 -8.43 9.02 -22.95
CA GLY A 27 -7.29 9.08 -22.06
C GLY A 27 -5.99 8.79 -22.80
N THR A 28 -4.88 9.05 -22.15
CA THR A 28 -3.54 8.90 -22.72
C THR A 28 -2.80 7.70 -22.13
N GLN A 29 -1.82 7.19 -22.87
CA GLN A 29 -0.94 6.14 -22.35
C GLN A 29 -0.13 6.62 -21.13
N THR A 30 0.18 7.92 -21.04
CA THR A 30 0.86 8.53 -19.91
C THR A 30 0.03 8.45 -18.63
N GLU A 31 -1.27 8.74 -18.68
CA GLU A 31 -2.18 8.60 -17.52
C GLU A 31 -2.22 7.15 -17.00
N VAL A 32 -2.16 6.15 -17.90
CA VAL A 32 -2.09 4.73 -17.50
C VAL A 32 -0.77 4.46 -16.77
N ILE A 33 0.36 4.93 -17.31
CA ILE A 33 1.69 4.75 -16.70
C ILE A 33 1.75 5.42 -15.32
N GLU A 34 1.19 6.62 -15.16
CA GLU A 34 1.10 7.29 -13.87
C GLU A 34 0.28 6.46 -12.86
N ALA A 35 -0.88 5.93 -13.26
CA ALA A 35 -1.68 5.08 -12.39
C ALA A 35 -0.98 3.75 -12.03
N GLU A 36 -0.19 3.18 -12.92
CA GLU A 36 0.65 1.99 -12.62
C GLU A 36 1.75 2.32 -11.62
N ASN A 37 2.40 3.49 -11.74
CA ASN A 37 3.39 3.97 -10.77
C ASN A 37 2.77 4.20 -9.39
N ASP A 38 1.55 4.76 -9.34
CA ASP A 38 0.83 4.99 -8.09
C ASP A 38 0.41 3.68 -7.41
N LEU A 39 -0.07 2.70 -8.19
CA LEU A 39 -0.34 1.36 -7.69
C LEU A 39 0.92 0.72 -7.10
N THR A 40 2.04 0.79 -7.83
CA THR A 40 3.33 0.25 -7.37
C THR A 40 3.76 0.89 -6.05
N ARG A 41 3.59 2.22 -5.92
CA ARG A 41 3.89 2.95 -4.68
C ARG A 41 2.99 2.52 -3.53
N ALA A 42 1.69 2.34 -3.79
CA ALA A 42 0.74 1.89 -2.78
C ALA A 42 1.04 0.47 -2.29
N GLU A 43 1.47 -0.44 -3.18
CA GLU A 43 1.93 -1.78 -2.83
C GLU A 43 3.17 -1.72 -1.92
N GLY A 44 4.16 -0.90 -2.27
CA GLY A 44 5.35 -0.67 -1.43
C GLY A 44 5.00 -0.14 -0.04
N ASN A 45 4.10 0.85 0.04
CA ASN A 45 3.63 1.40 1.32
C ASN A 45 2.95 0.35 2.20
N ARG A 46 2.18 -0.58 1.59
CA ARG A 46 1.55 -1.69 2.33
C ARG A 46 2.57 -2.66 2.90
N VAL A 47 3.60 -3.01 2.12
CA VAL A 47 4.68 -3.88 2.60
C VAL A 47 5.39 -3.25 3.79
N THR A 48 5.77 -1.97 3.69
CA THR A 48 6.40 -1.23 4.79
C THR A 48 5.52 -1.22 6.03
N ALA A 49 4.21 -0.94 5.89
CA ALA A 49 3.28 -0.94 7.01
C ALA A 49 3.17 -2.30 7.72
N ILE A 50 3.22 -3.41 6.98
CA ILE A 50 3.22 -4.76 7.55
C ILE A 50 4.51 -5.03 8.32
N LEU A 51 5.66 -4.67 7.74
CA LEU A 51 6.96 -4.85 8.39
C LEU A 51 7.06 -4.05 9.69
N ASP A 52 6.61 -2.79 9.68
CA ASP A 52 6.64 -1.93 10.86
C ASP A 52 5.69 -2.43 11.96
N TYR A 53 4.52 -2.94 11.59
CA TYR A 53 3.63 -3.62 12.55
C TYR A 53 4.32 -4.83 13.21
N ASN A 54 4.96 -5.70 12.43
CA ASN A 54 5.65 -6.88 12.96
C ASN A 54 6.82 -6.49 13.88
N ARG A 55 7.59 -5.45 13.51
CA ARG A 55 8.66 -4.90 14.36
C ARG A 55 8.11 -4.34 15.68
N ALA A 56 7.02 -3.58 15.61
CA ALA A 56 6.38 -3.03 16.80
C ALA A 56 5.87 -4.14 17.74
N LEU A 57 5.28 -5.20 17.18
CA LEU A 57 4.83 -6.36 17.94
C LEU A 57 5.98 -7.09 18.63
N ALA A 58 7.08 -7.35 17.90
CA ALA A 58 8.27 -7.99 18.48
C ALA A 58 8.91 -7.14 19.59
N ASN A 59 8.94 -5.81 19.42
CA ASN A 59 9.41 -4.89 20.46
C ASN A 59 8.53 -4.93 21.71
N LEU A 60 7.21 -4.93 21.52
CA LEU A 60 6.25 -5.06 22.62
C LEU A 60 6.44 -6.37 23.39
N GLN A 61 6.55 -7.49 22.69
CA GLN A 61 6.78 -8.81 23.30
C GLN A 61 8.08 -8.82 24.13
N ARG A 62 9.17 -8.29 23.59
CA ARG A 62 10.45 -8.18 24.33
C ARG A 62 10.32 -7.32 25.59
N ALA A 63 9.64 -6.19 25.51
CA ALA A 63 9.44 -5.29 26.65
C ALA A 63 8.60 -5.94 27.77
N VAL A 64 7.54 -6.68 27.40
CA VAL A 64 6.69 -7.41 28.35
C VAL A 64 7.47 -8.55 29.00
N SER A 65 8.20 -9.35 28.23
CA SER A 65 9.02 -10.45 28.77
C SER A 65 10.12 -9.94 29.71
N ALA A 66 10.79 -8.83 29.36
CA ALA A 66 11.81 -8.20 30.21
C ALA A 66 11.24 -7.56 31.49
N ARG A 67 9.94 -7.24 31.50
CA ARG A 67 9.24 -6.80 32.72
C ARG A 67 8.84 -7.98 33.60
N ALA A 68 8.39 -9.08 33.01
CA ALA A 68 7.98 -10.28 33.75
C ALA A 68 9.14 -11.04 34.41
N SER A 69 10.38 -10.81 33.94
CA SER A 69 11.60 -11.42 34.48
C SER A 69 12.33 -10.53 35.51
N ARG A 70 11.75 -9.38 35.87
CA ARG A 70 12.17 -8.56 37.02
C ARG A 70 11.21 -8.76 38.19
#